data_AF-A0A920GHN8-F1
#
_entry.id   AF-A0A920GHN8-F1
#
_cell.length_a   1.000
_cell.length_b   1.000
_cell.length_c   1.000
_cell.angle_alpha   90.00
_cell.angle_beta   90.00
_cell.angle_gamma   90.00
#
_symmetry.space_group_name_H-M   'P 1'
#
loop_
_entity.id
_entity.type
_entity.pdbx_description
1 polymer ?
#
loop_
_entity_poly.entity_id
_entity_poly.type
_entity_poly.pdbx_seq_one_letter_code
_entity_poly.pdbx_strand_id
1 'polypeptide(L)'
;MSDSFEQKTTEPDFPNRMVYFLALTFVALGILNSTPLIPGWDELWRGITGIEKLKIRTFPTEWFYPLIFSLMMLLVALQHSMWRS
;
A
#
# COMPACT_ATOMS: atom_id res chain seq x y z
N MET A 1 -52.22 11.24 -5.40
CA MET A 1 -51.03 10.90 -6.22
C MET A 1 -50.00 11.98 -5.99
N SER A 2 -49.02 11.67 -5.15
CA SER A 2 -47.74 12.38 -5.06
C SER A 2 -46.74 11.27 -4.76
N ASP A 3 -46.23 10.72 -5.86
CA ASP A 3 -45.20 9.69 -5.88
C ASP A 3 -44.05 10.05 -4.93
N SER A 4 -43.56 9.07 -4.17
CA SER A 4 -42.23 8.47 -4.32
C SER A 4 -41.20 9.49 -4.81
N PHE A 5 -40.07 9.73 -4.13
CA PHE A 5 -39.09 8.70 -3.83
C PHE A 5 -38.30 9.08 -2.57
N GLU A 6 -38.02 8.03 -1.80
CA GLU A 6 -37.13 8.02 -0.65
C GLU A 6 -35.89 8.89 -0.85
N GLN A 7 -35.56 9.69 0.17
CA GLN A 7 -34.20 10.13 0.36
C GLN A 7 -33.36 8.88 0.64
N LYS A 8 -32.81 8.27 -0.42
CA LYS A 8 -31.69 7.36 -0.30
C LYS A 8 -30.54 8.21 0.22
N THR A 9 -30.42 8.29 1.55
CA THR A 9 -29.16 8.64 2.19
C THR A 9 -28.15 7.66 1.62
N THR A 10 -27.37 8.12 0.64
CA THR A 10 -26.28 7.36 0.05
C THR A 10 -25.41 6.96 1.22
N GLU A 11 -25.54 5.70 1.64
CA GLU A 11 -24.58 5.07 2.53
C GLU A 11 -23.19 5.38 1.99
N PRO A 12 -22.19 5.68 2.84
CA PRO A 12 -20.84 5.84 2.36
C PRO A 12 -20.48 4.55 1.63
N ASP A 13 -20.51 4.59 0.30
CA ASP A 13 -20.38 3.41 -0.54
C ASP A 13 -19.00 2.86 -0.21
N PHE A 14 -19.03 1.74 0.51
CA PHE A 14 -17.92 1.21 1.28
C PHE A 14 -16.71 1.18 0.33
N PRO A 15 -15.65 1.98 0.58
CA PRO A 15 -14.58 2.19 -0.38
C PRO A 15 -14.15 0.83 -0.91
N ASN A 16 -14.35 0.62 -2.21
CA ASN A 16 -14.15 -0.64 -2.93
C ASN A 16 -13.02 -1.46 -2.28
N ARG A 17 -13.28 -2.70 -1.88
CA ARG A 17 -12.36 -3.55 -1.10
C ARG A 17 -10.90 -3.51 -1.62
N MET A 18 -10.74 -3.29 -2.92
CA MET A 18 -9.46 -3.09 -3.60
C MET A 18 -8.66 -1.90 -3.07
N VAL A 19 -9.28 -0.73 -2.83
CA VAL A 19 -8.61 0.45 -2.27
C VAL A 19 -8.25 0.23 -0.81
N TYR A 20 -9.09 -0.45 -0.03
CA TYR A 20 -8.73 -0.84 1.34
C TYR A 20 -7.50 -1.75 1.36
N PHE A 21 -7.46 -2.76 0.49
CA PHE A 21 -6.33 -3.68 0.39
C PHE A 21 -5.05 -2.95 -0.05
N LEU A 22 -5.19 -2.01 -0.97
CA LEU A 22 -4.08 -1.22 -1.49
C LEU A 22 -3.55 -0.23 -0.44
N ALA A 23 -4.44 0.44 0.29
CA ALA A 23 -4.09 1.32 1.40
C ALA A 23 -3.40 0.54 2.54
N LEU A 24 -3.91 -0.65 2.90
CA LEU A 24 -3.29 -1.53 3.89
C LEU A 24 -1.87 -1.93 3.45
N THR A 25 -1.70 -2.30 2.18
CA THR A 25 -0.39 -2.64 1.59
C THR A 25 0.57 -1.46 1.67
N PHE A 26 0.10 -0.25 1.35
CA PHE A 26 0.90 0.97 1.41
C PHE A 26 1.35 1.31 2.82
N VAL A 27 0.45 1.19 3.81
CA VAL A 27 0.79 1.36 5.23
C VAL A 27 1.83 0.33 5.67
N ALA A 28 1.67 -0.94 5.29
CA ALA A 28 2.64 -1.99 5.60
C ALA A 28 4.03 -1.69 4.98
N LEU A 29 4.09 -1.20 3.75
CA LEU A 29 5.33 -0.77 3.10
C LEU A 29 5.95 0.46 3.78
N GLY A 30 5.13 1.42 4.23
CA GLY A 30 5.59 2.57 5.00
C GLY A 30 6.18 2.18 6.37
N ILE A 31 5.57 1.21 7.04
CA ILE A 31 6.10 0.61 8.28
C ILE A 31 7.42 -0.08 7.98
N LEU A 32 7.50 -0.90 6.93
CA LEU A 32 8.72 -1.61 6.55
C LEU A 32 9.85 -0.64 6.15
N ASN A 33 9.52 0.50 5.56
CA ASN A 33 10.48 1.56 5.28
C ASN A 33 10.94 2.29 6.56
N SER A 34 10.06 2.37 7.55
CA SER A 34 10.33 3.03 8.83
C SER A 34 10.98 2.11 9.87
N THR A 35 10.99 0.78 9.66
CA THR A 35 11.68 -0.14 10.56
C THR A 35 13.20 0.02 10.38
N PRO A 36 13.92 0.53 11.39
CA PRO A 36 15.38 0.54 11.36
C PRO A 36 15.90 -0.91 11.42
N LEU A 37 17.12 -1.12 10.94
CA LEU A 37 17.77 -2.44 10.79
C LEU A 37 17.42 -3.39 11.95
N ILE A 38 16.65 -4.43 11.65
CA ILE A 38 16.46 -5.56 12.58
C ILE A 38 17.77 -6.37 12.57
N PRO A 39 18.52 -6.45 13.68
CA PRO A 39 19.72 -7.28 13.74
C PRO A 39 19.34 -8.75 13.51
N GLY A 40 20.05 -9.45 12.63
CA GLY A 40 19.74 -10.84 12.24
C GLY A 40 18.80 -10.98 11.03
N TRP A 41 18.27 -9.90 10.47
CA TRP A 41 17.41 -9.96 9.28
C TRP A 41 18.11 -10.54 8.05
N ASP A 42 19.32 -10.05 7.74
CA ASP A 42 20.14 -10.60 6.66
C ASP A 42 20.48 -12.08 6.92
N GLU A 43 20.68 -12.48 8.18
CA GLU A 43 21.00 -13.86 8.59
C GLU A 43 19.82 -14.82 8.36
N LEU A 44 18.59 -14.39 8.69
CA LEU A 44 17.37 -15.16 8.44
C LEU A 44 17.19 -15.41 6.94
N TRP A 45 17.34 -14.37 6.13
CA TRP A 45 17.22 -14.50 4.68
C TRP A 45 18.34 -15.35 4.08
N ARG A 46 19.58 -15.24 4.57
CA ARG A 46 20.67 -16.12 4.16
C ARG A 46 20.40 -17.58 4.54
N GLY A 47 19.85 -17.83 5.73
CA GLY A 47 19.47 -19.16 6.18
C GLY A 47 18.34 -19.78 5.34
N ILE A 48 17.38 -18.98 4.88
CA ILE A 48 16.26 -19.44 4.05
C ILE A 48 16.67 -19.63 2.58
N THR A 49 17.50 -18.73 2.04
CA THR A 49 17.84 -18.71 0.59
C THR A 49 19.14 -19.44 0.25
N GLY A 50 20.02 -19.68 1.22
CA GLY A 50 21.34 -20.29 1.02
C GLY A 50 22.37 -19.39 0.32
N ILE A 51 22.05 -18.12 0.04
CA ILE A 51 22.94 -17.21 -0.69
C ILE A 51 23.63 -16.26 0.29
N GLU A 52 24.89 -16.55 0.62
CA GLU A 52 25.69 -15.82 1.63
C GLU A 52 25.90 -14.33 1.34
N LYS A 53 25.86 -13.94 0.06
CA LYS A 53 26.05 -12.54 -0.38
C LYS A 53 24.77 -11.73 -0.46
N LEU A 54 23.60 -12.28 -0.09
CA LEU A 54 22.39 -11.48 -0.06
C LEU A 54 22.48 -10.42 1.04
N LYS A 55 22.34 -9.18 0.59
CA LYS A 55 22.41 -7.98 1.40
C LYS A 55 21.11 -7.22 1.18
N ILE A 56 20.14 -7.51 2.04
CA ILE A 56 18.80 -6.87 2.01
C ILE A 56 18.86 -5.49 2.69
N ARG A 57 19.99 -5.20 3.34
CA ARG A 57 20.33 -4.01 4.12
C ARG A 57 20.07 -2.65 3.48
N THR A 58 20.00 -2.53 2.15
CA THR A 58 19.88 -1.21 1.53
C THR A 58 19.23 -1.32 0.16
N PHE A 59 17.92 -1.09 0.09
CA PHE A 59 17.29 -0.81 -1.19
C PHE A 59 17.96 0.44 -1.78
N PRO A 60 18.42 0.41 -3.05
CA PRO A 60 18.96 1.60 -3.68
C PRO A 60 17.88 2.68 -3.69
N THR A 61 18.17 3.80 -3.03
CA THR A 61 17.23 4.93 -2.89
C THR A 61 16.74 5.45 -4.25
N GLU A 62 17.60 5.36 -5.26
CA GLU A 62 17.33 5.65 -6.67
C GLU A 62 16.14 4.86 -7.24
N TRP A 63 15.91 3.64 -6.77
CA TRP A 63 14.77 2.81 -7.19
C TRP A 63 13.63 2.82 -6.18
N PHE A 64 13.95 2.92 -4.89
CA PHE A 64 12.97 2.91 -3.82
C PHE A 64 12.06 4.15 -3.85
N TYR A 65 12.63 5.35 -3.97
CA TYR A 65 11.84 6.58 -3.94
C TYR A 65 10.87 6.71 -5.12
N PRO A 66 11.27 6.46 -6.39
CA PRO A 66 10.35 6.49 -7.51
C PRO A 66 9.23 5.45 -7.39
N LEU A 67 9.53 4.26 -6.85
CA LEU A 67 8.54 3.21 -6.62
C LEU A 67 7.48 3.66 -5.60
N ILE A 68 7.89 4.19 -4.45
CA ILE A 68 6.97 4.68 -3.42
C ILE A 68 6.16 5.87 -3.91
N PHE A 69 6.79 6.79 -4.66
CA PHE A 69 6.09 7.92 -5.28
C PHE A 69 5.03 7.46 -6.27
N SER A 70 5.36 6.50 -7.15
CA SER A 70 4.42 5.89 -8.08
C SER A 70 3.26 5.22 -7.34
N LEU A 71 3.55 4.46 -6.29
CA LEU A 71 2.55 3.77 -5.48
C LEU A 71 1.60 4.76 -4.77
N MET A 72 2.14 5.89 -4.29
CA MET A 72 1.37 6.97 -3.67
C MET A 72 0.46 7.65 -4.69
N MET A 73 0.97 7.95 -5.89
CA MET A 73 0.16 8.49 -6.98
C MET A 73 -0.90 7.51 -7.47
N LEU A 74 -0.60 6.20 -7.50
CA LEU A 74 -1.55 5.15 -7.87
C LEU A 74 -2.70 5.06 -6.86
N LEU A 75 -2.41 5.19 -5.55
CA LEU A 75 -3.45 5.29 -4.52
C LEU A 75 -4.33 6.54 -4.70
N VAL A 76 -3.71 7.71 -4.89
CA VAL A 76 -4.44 8.98 -5.08
C VAL A 76 -5.33 8.91 -6.31
N ALA A 77 -4.81 8.39 -7.42
CA ALA A 77 -5.56 8.21 -8.66
C ALA A 77 -6.74 7.26 -8.47
N LEU A 78 -6.54 6.12 -7.79
CA LEU A 78 -7.63 5.18 -7.51
C LEU A 78 -8.68 5.77 -6.55
N GLN A 79 -8.27 6.48 -5.51
CA GLN A 79 -9.19 7.13 -4.58
C GLN A 79 -10.03 8.19 -5.30
N HIS A 80 -9.41 9.12 -6.04
CA HIS A 80 -10.12 10.16 -6.78
C HIS A 80 -10.94 9.60 -7.96
N SER A 81 -10.46 8.52 -8.60
CA SER A 81 -11.21 7.82 -9.64
C SER A 81 -12.47 7.17 -9.08
N MET A 82 -12.41 6.54 -7.91
CA MET A 82 -13.56 5.90 -7.29
C MET A 82 -14.50 6.89 -6.61
N TRP A 83 -14.00 8.02 -6.12
CA TRP A 83 -14.83 9.11 -5.60
C TRP A 83 -15.74 9.71 -6.67
N ARG A 84 -15.41 9.54 -7.97
CA ARG A 84 -16.22 10.06 -9.08
C ARG A 84 -17.21 9.05 -9.66
N SER A 85 -17.32 7.83 -9.13
CA SER A 85 -18.36 6.87 -9.53
C SER A 85 -19.53 6.84 -8.57
#